data_AF-A0A9W8LWR5-F1
#
_entry.id   AF-A0A9W8LWR5-F1
#
_cell.length_a   1.000
_cell.length_b   1.000
_cell.length_c   1.000
_cell.angle_alpha   90.00
_cell.angle_beta   90.00
_cell.angle_gamma   90.00
#
_symmetry.space_group_name_H-M   'P 1'
#
loop_
_entity.id
_entity.type
_entity.pdbx_description
1 polymer ?
#
loop_
_entity_poly.entity_id
_entity_poly.type
_entity_poly.pdbx_seq_one_letter_code
_entity_poly.pdbx_strand_id
1 'polypeptide(L)'
;MDSIRKSKFARINAAGAALNPPLRYAIAVTAMAAANLPDLVTDLTKACESSLSNTQMKQFIELTRESLLKMVSTIGAPRVINSIAALMDNVDESIKAQLPICSHRRREEYDYDFIRGRGRELWQSVYSKQADKLEQKIGSWYPDLIEIIQTDLYGRLLADCRILDAKSTELCTIGALLPTNVPAQLKSHIIGAGRLGASPEEIAAATAIAELVST
;
A
#
# COMPACT_ATOMS: atom_id res chain seq x y z
N MET A 1 6.56 26.52 -9.88
CA MET A 1 6.57 25.13 -9.37
C MET A 1 5.97 25.01 -7.97
N ASP A 2 6.34 25.86 -7.01
CA ASP A 2 5.90 25.74 -5.61
C ASP A 2 4.37 25.89 -5.39
N SER A 3 3.72 26.80 -6.12
CA SER A 3 2.24 26.99 -6.05
C SER A 3 1.45 25.77 -6.58
N ILE A 4 1.94 25.10 -7.63
CA ILE A 4 1.30 23.90 -8.20
C ILE A 4 1.40 22.72 -7.22
N ARG A 5 2.57 22.54 -6.59
CA ARG A 5 2.80 21.49 -5.60
C ARG A 5 1.94 21.68 -4.35
N LYS A 6 1.87 22.91 -3.82
CA LYS A 6 0.96 23.28 -2.72
C LYS A 6 -0.51 23.02 -3.06
N SER A 7 -0.92 23.36 -4.29
CA SER A 7 -2.29 23.06 -4.78
C SER A 7 -2.56 21.55 -4.84
N LYS A 8 -1.60 20.73 -5.28
CA LYS A 8 -1.76 19.27 -5.33
C LYS A 8 -1.93 18.66 -3.92
N PHE A 9 -1.19 19.11 -2.91
CA PHE A 9 -1.32 18.60 -1.54
C PHE A 9 -2.63 19.01 -0.86
N ALA A 10 -3.11 20.23 -1.11
CA ALA A 10 -4.45 20.62 -0.67
C ALA A 10 -5.54 19.73 -1.28
N ARG A 11 -5.40 19.36 -2.56
CA ARG A 11 -6.32 18.43 -3.24
C ARG A 11 -6.26 17.02 -2.66
N ILE A 12 -5.07 16.50 -2.33
CA ILE A 12 -4.91 15.20 -1.63
C ILE A 12 -5.62 15.24 -0.27
N ASN A 13 -5.51 16.35 0.47
CA ASN A 13 -6.19 16.50 1.75
C ASN A 13 -7.71 16.54 1.62
N ALA A 14 -8.23 17.25 0.62
CA ALA A 14 -9.66 17.29 0.35
C ALA A 14 -10.20 15.93 -0.10
N ALA A 15 -9.53 15.27 -1.05
CA ALA A 15 -9.90 13.95 -1.55
C ALA A 15 -9.83 12.87 -0.46
N GLY A 16 -8.83 12.96 0.41
CA GLY A 16 -8.55 12.01 1.48
C GLY A 16 -9.34 12.21 2.76
N ALA A 17 -10.34 13.09 2.81
CA ALA A 17 -10.99 13.54 4.05
C ALA A 17 -11.55 12.39 4.93
N ALA A 18 -11.99 11.30 4.31
CA ALA A 18 -12.49 10.10 5.00
C ALA A 18 -11.39 9.24 5.66
N LEU A 19 -10.11 9.50 5.34
CA LEU A 19 -8.95 8.77 5.84
C LEU A 19 -8.21 9.60 6.88
N ASN A 20 -7.67 8.91 7.90
CA ASN A 20 -6.74 9.56 8.83
C ASN A 20 -5.48 10.05 8.08
N PRO A 21 -4.82 11.13 8.54
CA PRO A 21 -3.72 11.74 7.78
C PRO A 21 -2.54 10.79 7.49
N PRO A 22 -2.03 9.98 8.45
CA PRO A 22 -0.95 9.04 8.16
C PRO A 22 -1.25 8.05 7.03
N LEU A 23 -2.42 7.40 7.06
CA LEU A 23 -2.83 6.45 6.03
C LEU A 23 -3.09 7.15 4.68
N ARG A 24 -3.73 8.32 4.71
CA ARG A 24 -3.97 9.15 3.51
C ARG A 24 -2.67 9.41 2.74
N TYR A 25 -1.63 9.83 3.44
CA TYR A 25 -0.35 10.13 2.81
C TYR A 25 0.41 8.88 2.41
N ALA A 26 0.29 7.76 3.14
CA ALA A 26 0.85 6.48 2.70
C ALA A 26 0.23 5.98 1.38
N ILE A 27 -1.09 6.14 1.20
CA ILE A 27 -1.79 5.84 -0.07
C ILE A 27 -1.28 6.76 -1.18
N ALA A 28 -1.11 8.06 -0.90
CA ALA A 28 -0.58 9.02 -1.87
C ALA A 28 0.84 8.66 -2.32
N VAL A 29 1.74 8.35 -1.39
CA VAL A 29 3.11 7.90 -1.72
C VAL A 29 3.09 6.58 -2.50
N THR A 30 2.20 5.65 -2.14
CA THR A 30 2.04 4.40 -2.89
C THR A 30 1.64 4.65 -4.35
N ALA A 31 0.70 5.57 -4.59
CA ALA A 31 0.32 5.98 -5.94
C ALA A 31 1.47 6.68 -6.69
N MET A 32 2.24 7.54 -6.01
CA MET A 32 3.42 8.21 -6.59
C MET A 32 4.51 7.21 -6.96
N ALA A 33 4.76 6.20 -6.12
CA ALA A 33 5.69 5.12 -6.40
C ALA A 33 5.23 4.30 -7.61
N ALA A 34 3.95 3.96 -7.67
CA ALA A 34 3.34 3.27 -8.81
C ALA A 34 3.51 4.06 -10.12
N ALA A 35 3.35 5.38 -10.07
CA ALA A 35 3.55 6.30 -11.19
C ALA A 35 5.03 6.63 -11.50
N ASN A 36 6.00 6.10 -10.73
CA ASN A 36 7.42 6.41 -10.83
C ASN A 36 7.74 7.92 -10.67
N LEU A 37 7.18 8.54 -9.62
CA LEU A 37 7.31 9.97 -9.32
C LEU A 37 8.03 10.22 -7.96
N PRO A 38 9.32 9.84 -7.81
CA PRO A 38 10.04 10.00 -6.54
C PRO A 38 10.16 11.46 -6.08
N ASP A 39 10.25 12.42 -7.02
CA ASP A 39 10.29 13.85 -6.67
C ASP A 39 9.04 14.31 -5.89
N LEU A 40 7.86 13.77 -6.25
CA LEU A 40 6.62 14.08 -5.52
C LEU A 40 6.57 13.42 -4.15
N VAL A 41 7.24 12.27 -3.97
CA VAL A 41 7.42 11.65 -2.65
C VAL A 41 8.24 12.57 -1.76
N THR A 42 9.36 13.10 -2.27
CA THR A 42 10.19 14.09 -1.55
C THR A 42 9.38 15.32 -1.15
N ASP A 43 8.64 15.91 -2.09
CA ASP A 43 7.85 17.12 -1.83
C ASP A 43 6.74 16.87 -0.78
N LEU A 44 6.04 15.73 -0.89
CA LEU A 44 4.96 15.39 0.04
C LEU A 44 5.52 15.14 1.45
N THR A 45 6.66 14.45 1.55
CA THR A 45 7.31 14.17 2.84
C THR A 45 7.64 15.47 3.58
N LYS A 46 8.24 16.45 2.89
CA LYS A 46 8.52 17.78 3.45
C LYS A 46 7.26 18.53 3.88
N ALA A 47 6.18 18.44 3.09
CA ALA A 47 4.90 19.05 3.44
C ALA A 47 4.27 18.39 4.69
N CYS A 48 4.40 17.08 4.82
CA CYS A 48 3.96 16.33 6.00
C CYS A 48 4.73 16.73 7.26
N GLU A 49 6.05 16.96 7.20
CA GLU A 49 6.85 17.41 8.36
C GLU A 49 6.31 18.72 8.97
N SER A 50 5.81 19.64 8.15
CA SER A 50 5.26 20.92 8.62
C SER A 50 3.81 20.83 9.09
N SER A 51 3.10 19.74 8.80
CA SER A 51 1.65 19.63 9.01
C SER A 51 1.21 18.51 9.95
N LEU A 52 2.07 17.53 10.19
CA LEU A 52 1.82 16.42 11.10
C LEU A 52 2.52 16.64 12.44
N SER A 53 1.89 16.18 13.53
CA SER A 53 2.60 16.00 14.79
C SER A 53 3.69 14.93 14.66
N ASN A 54 4.71 14.94 15.53
CA ASN A 54 5.77 13.91 15.51
C ASN A 54 5.22 12.48 15.55
N THR A 55 4.17 12.23 16.34
CA THR A 55 3.50 10.92 16.40
C THR A 55 2.88 10.54 15.07
N GLN A 56 2.17 11.46 14.41
CA GLN A 56 1.57 11.22 13.11
C GLN A 56 2.61 11.08 12.01
N MET A 57 3.71 11.85 12.07
CA MET A 57 4.81 11.77 11.13
C MET A 57 5.49 10.40 11.23
N LYS A 58 5.79 9.93 12.45
CA LYS A 58 6.30 8.57 12.67
C LYS A 58 5.35 7.52 12.08
N GLN A 59 4.07 7.59 12.40
CA GLN A 59 3.07 6.65 11.89
C GLN A 59 2.97 6.69 10.35
N PHE A 60 3.02 7.88 9.75
CA PHE A 60 3.04 8.04 8.30
C PHE A 60 4.24 7.32 7.67
N ILE A 61 5.44 7.48 8.24
CA ILE A 61 6.64 6.81 7.72
C ILE A 61 6.56 5.29 7.90
N GLU A 62 6.08 4.79 9.04
CA GLU A 62 5.90 3.35 9.28
C GLU A 62 4.90 2.73 8.28
N LEU A 63 3.72 3.35 8.13
CA LEU A 63 2.70 2.89 7.18
C LEU A 63 3.19 2.96 5.74
N THR A 64 3.93 4.01 5.38
CA THR A 64 4.46 4.18 4.02
C THR A 64 5.50 3.11 3.70
N ARG A 65 6.45 2.84 4.61
CA ARG A 65 7.45 1.78 4.44
C ARG A 65 6.79 0.41 4.26
N GLU A 66 5.80 0.08 5.09
CA GLU A 66 5.09 -1.20 4.97
C GLU A 66 4.24 -1.27 3.70
N SER A 67 3.58 -0.17 3.32
CA SER A 67 2.80 -0.13 2.07
C SER A 67 3.68 -0.35 0.83
N LEU A 68 4.84 0.31 0.76
CA LEU A 68 5.76 0.17 -0.37
C LEU A 68 6.38 -1.23 -0.41
N LEU A 69 6.74 -1.81 0.74
CA LEU A 69 7.19 -3.21 0.84
C LEU A 69 6.11 -4.16 0.29
N LYS A 70 4.87 -4.02 0.76
CA LYS A 70 3.75 -4.86 0.30
C LYS A 70 3.46 -4.70 -1.19
N MET A 71 3.61 -3.48 -1.71
CA MET A 71 3.34 -3.18 -3.11
C MET A 71 4.49 -3.52 -4.05
N VAL A 72 5.60 -4.12 -3.59
CA VAL A 72 6.65 -4.66 -4.47
C VAL A 72 6.06 -5.63 -5.51
N SER A 73 5.05 -6.42 -5.14
CA SER A 73 4.38 -7.37 -6.04
C SER A 73 3.58 -6.71 -7.17
N THR A 74 3.08 -5.49 -6.94
CA THR A 74 2.23 -4.75 -7.90
C THR A 74 3.02 -3.71 -8.68
N ILE A 75 3.95 -3.02 -8.02
CA ILE A 75 4.69 -1.86 -8.55
C ILE A 75 6.07 -2.26 -9.10
N GLY A 76 6.67 -3.31 -8.53
CA GLY A 76 8.03 -3.74 -8.82
C GLY A 76 9.08 -3.09 -7.92
N ALA A 77 10.10 -3.88 -7.56
CA ALA A 77 11.15 -3.48 -6.63
C ALA A 77 11.90 -2.17 -7.00
N PRO A 78 12.25 -1.88 -8.28
CA PRO A 78 13.01 -0.67 -8.60
C PRO A 78 12.28 0.63 -8.21
N ARG A 79 10.99 0.74 -8.49
CA ARG A 79 10.17 1.92 -8.16
C ARG A 79 9.97 2.05 -6.65
N VAL A 80 9.81 0.93 -5.95
CA VAL A 80 9.74 0.89 -4.49
C VAL A 80 11.05 1.38 -3.87
N ILE A 81 12.20 0.88 -4.33
CA ILE A 81 13.52 1.30 -3.83
C ILE A 81 13.73 2.80 -4.01
N ASN A 82 13.47 3.33 -5.21
CA ASN A 82 13.61 4.76 -5.50
C ASN A 82 12.69 5.61 -4.61
N SER A 83 11.46 5.15 -4.36
CA SER A 83 10.48 5.88 -3.55
C SER A 83 10.81 5.82 -2.06
N ILE A 84 11.30 4.68 -1.56
CA ILE A 84 11.79 4.56 -0.18
C ILE A 84 12.99 5.47 0.05
N ALA A 85 13.94 5.53 -0.90
CA ALA A 85 15.07 6.45 -0.82
C ALA A 85 14.59 7.91 -0.77
N ALA A 86 13.75 8.32 -1.73
CA ALA A 86 13.18 9.67 -1.79
C ALA A 86 12.40 10.06 -0.52
N LEU A 87 11.69 9.10 0.09
CA LEU A 87 11.04 9.28 1.39
C LEU A 87 12.08 9.47 2.50
N MET A 88 12.95 8.48 2.71
CA MET A 88 13.82 8.39 3.88
C MET A 88 14.94 9.44 3.90
N ASP A 89 15.40 9.92 2.74
CA ASP A 89 16.38 11.01 2.65
C ASP A 89 15.82 12.35 3.16
N ASN A 90 14.50 12.46 3.29
CA ASN A 90 13.80 13.68 3.70
C ASN A 90 13.03 13.52 5.02
N VAL A 91 13.33 12.49 5.81
CA VAL A 91 12.79 12.34 7.17
C VAL A 91 13.81 12.89 8.17
N ASP A 92 13.36 13.74 9.09
CA ASP A 92 14.18 14.20 10.21
C ASP A 92 14.78 13.06 11.05
N GLU A 93 16.02 13.25 11.53
CA GLU A 93 16.75 12.25 12.31
C GLU A 93 16.05 11.89 13.63
N SER A 94 15.32 12.82 14.26
CA SER A 94 14.57 12.52 15.48
C SER A 94 13.41 11.55 15.23
N ILE A 95 12.83 11.56 14.02
CA ILE A 95 11.81 10.59 13.62
C ILE A 95 12.48 9.27 13.23
N LYS A 96 13.57 9.30 12.45
CA LYS A 96 14.32 8.09 12.06
C LYS A 96 14.78 7.27 13.27
N ALA A 97 15.27 7.93 14.31
CA ALA A 97 15.72 7.29 15.55
C ALA A 97 14.61 6.50 16.28
N GLN A 98 13.33 6.80 16.01
CA GLN A 98 12.18 6.12 16.60
C GLN A 98 11.65 4.96 15.76
N LEU A 99 12.17 4.76 14.54
CA LEU A 99 11.71 3.73 13.63
C LEU A 99 12.38 2.38 13.93
N PRO A 100 11.71 1.25 13.66
CA PRO A 100 12.34 -0.06 13.73
C PRO A 100 13.56 -0.17 12.81
N ILE A 101 14.70 -0.57 13.39
CA ILE A 101 15.97 -0.81 12.70
C ILE A 101 16.21 -2.29 12.34
N CYS A 102 15.36 -3.19 12.86
CA CYS A 102 15.42 -4.62 12.57
C CYS A 102 14.19 -5.05 11.77
N SER A 103 14.36 -6.04 10.90
CA SER A 103 13.23 -6.65 10.19
C SER A 103 12.23 -7.24 11.19
N HIS A 104 10.94 -6.97 10.96
CA HIS A 104 9.88 -7.66 11.69
C HIS A 104 9.75 -9.12 11.25
N ARG A 105 10.28 -9.50 10.09
CA ARG A 105 10.15 -10.84 9.53
C ARG A 105 10.92 -11.85 10.37
N ARG A 106 10.22 -12.80 10.99
CA ARG A 106 10.77 -13.73 11.99
C ARG A 106 10.95 -15.15 11.46
N ARG A 107 11.58 -16.03 12.26
CA ARG A 107 11.85 -17.43 11.87
C ARG A 107 10.58 -18.24 11.59
N GLU A 108 9.47 -17.91 12.25
CA GLU A 108 8.17 -18.54 12.03
C GLU A 108 7.67 -18.33 10.58
N GLU A 109 8.17 -17.30 9.89
CA GLU A 109 7.86 -17.09 8.48
C GLU A 109 8.64 -18.06 7.55
N TYR A 110 9.52 -18.91 8.09
CA TYR A 110 10.14 -20.01 7.35
C TYR A 110 9.28 -21.29 7.36
N ASP A 111 8.23 -21.34 8.18
CA ASP A 111 7.25 -22.41 8.13
C ASP A 111 6.31 -22.19 6.92
N TYR A 112 6.43 -23.10 5.96
CA TYR A 112 5.68 -23.04 4.72
C TYR A 112 4.17 -23.22 4.95
N ASP A 113 3.76 -24.17 5.80
CA ASP A 113 2.34 -24.45 6.04
C ASP A 113 1.67 -23.30 6.79
N PHE A 114 2.39 -22.69 7.73
CA PHE A 114 1.94 -21.47 8.41
C PHE A 114 1.70 -20.32 7.42
N ILE A 115 2.67 -20.06 6.53
CA ILE A 115 2.59 -18.97 5.54
C ILE A 115 1.49 -19.23 4.52
N ARG A 116 1.39 -20.46 4.02
CA ARG A 116 0.33 -20.87 3.09
C ARG A 116 -1.05 -20.74 3.73
N GLY A 117 -1.21 -21.16 4.99
CA GLY A 117 -2.45 -21.07 5.76
C GLY A 117 -2.97 -19.63 5.85
N ARG A 118 -2.17 -18.71 6.37
CA ARG A 118 -2.56 -17.29 6.48
C ARG A 118 -2.79 -16.62 5.11
N GLY A 119 -2.06 -17.05 4.08
CA GLY A 119 -2.24 -16.55 2.72
C GLY A 119 -3.59 -16.93 2.15
N ARG A 120 -4.00 -18.19 2.34
CA ARG A 120 -5.33 -18.68 2.00
C ARG A 120 -6.42 -17.96 2.79
N GLU A 121 -6.24 -17.71 4.08
CA GLU A 121 -7.20 -16.95 4.90
C GLU A 121 -7.42 -15.52 4.39
N LEU A 122 -6.33 -14.80 4.07
CA LEU A 122 -6.43 -13.46 3.48
C LEU A 122 -7.09 -13.51 2.10
N TRP A 123 -6.69 -14.46 1.25
CA TRP A 123 -7.28 -14.67 -0.07
C TRP A 123 -8.80 -14.88 0.00
N GLN A 124 -9.26 -15.72 0.93
CA GLN A 124 -10.68 -15.97 1.16
C GLN A 124 -11.41 -14.73 1.67
N SER A 125 -10.77 -13.92 2.51
CA SER A 125 -11.35 -12.68 3.02
C SER A 125 -11.52 -11.62 1.92
N VAL A 126 -10.56 -11.54 0.98
CA VAL A 126 -10.62 -10.61 -0.17
C VAL A 126 -11.61 -11.08 -1.23
N TYR A 127 -11.59 -12.36 -1.62
CA TYR A 127 -12.36 -12.87 -2.76
C TYR A 127 -13.66 -13.58 -2.41
N SER A 128 -13.85 -13.99 -1.16
CA SER A 128 -15.06 -14.63 -0.64
C SER A 128 -15.54 -15.77 -1.57
N LYS A 129 -16.82 -15.80 -1.95
CA LYS A 129 -17.42 -16.81 -2.83
C LYS A 129 -16.73 -16.98 -4.19
N GLN A 130 -15.86 -16.04 -4.61
CA GLN A 130 -15.11 -16.13 -5.87
C GLN A 130 -13.71 -16.75 -5.69
N ALA A 131 -13.24 -16.92 -4.45
CA ALA A 131 -11.88 -17.33 -4.14
C ALA A 131 -11.48 -18.63 -4.83
N ASP A 132 -12.25 -19.72 -4.65
CA ASP A 132 -11.92 -21.04 -5.19
C ASP A 132 -11.99 -21.06 -6.71
N LYS A 133 -12.98 -20.37 -7.29
CA LYS A 133 -13.12 -20.25 -8.75
C LYS A 133 -11.95 -19.48 -9.36
N LEU A 134 -11.48 -18.43 -8.69
CA LEU A 134 -10.33 -17.65 -9.14
C LEU A 134 -9.02 -18.45 -8.99
N GLU A 135 -8.84 -19.15 -7.87
CA GLU A 135 -7.71 -20.07 -7.62
C GLU A 135 -7.62 -21.14 -8.72
N GLN A 136 -8.71 -21.85 -8.99
CA GLN A 136 -8.77 -22.87 -10.04
C GLN A 136 -8.50 -22.28 -11.44
N LYS A 137 -9.04 -21.09 -11.72
CA LYS A 137 -8.83 -20.42 -13.01
C LYS A 137 -7.37 -20.06 -13.22
N ILE A 138 -6.72 -19.44 -12.24
CA ILE A 138 -5.30 -19.08 -12.33
C ILE A 138 -4.43 -20.34 -12.39
N GLY A 139 -4.73 -21.34 -11.55
CA GLY A 139 -4.01 -22.62 -11.56
C GLY A 139 -4.12 -23.38 -12.88
N SER A 140 -5.26 -23.26 -13.59
CA SER A 140 -5.42 -23.85 -14.93
C SER A 140 -4.54 -23.20 -16.00
N TRP A 141 -4.11 -21.95 -15.79
CA TRP A 141 -3.17 -21.27 -16.67
C TRP A 141 -1.73 -21.65 -16.35
N TYR A 142 -1.38 -21.62 -15.06
CA TYR A 142 -0.07 -22.02 -14.58
C TYR A 142 -0.11 -22.30 -13.07
N PRO A 143 0.07 -23.57 -12.62
CA PRO A 143 0.01 -23.92 -11.20
C PRO A 143 1.00 -23.15 -10.31
N ASP A 144 2.23 -22.92 -10.77
CA ASP A 144 3.22 -22.19 -9.96
C ASP A 144 2.78 -20.74 -9.72
N LEU A 145 2.05 -20.13 -10.65
CA LEU A 145 1.58 -18.75 -10.51
C LEU A 145 0.64 -18.61 -9.30
N ILE A 146 -0.35 -19.50 -9.17
CA ILE A 146 -1.28 -19.43 -8.04
C ILE A 146 -0.60 -19.83 -6.72
N GLU A 147 0.36 -20.75 -6.77
CA GLU A 147 1.14 -21.14 -5.59
C GLU A 147 1.97 -19.97 -5.05
N ILE A 148 2.70 -19.26 -5.91
CA ILE A 148 3.46 -18.06 -5.54
C ILE A 148 2.53 -16.94 -5.07
N ILE A 149 1.40 -16.72 -5.75
CA ILE A 149 0.42 -15.71 -5.33
C ILE A 149 -0.10 -16.02 -3.92
N GLN A 150 -0.55 -17.23 -3.64
CA GLN A 150 -1.15 -17.54 -2.34
C GLN A 150 -0.12 -17.56 -1.22
N THR A 151 1.02 -18.22 -1.44
CA THR A 151 2.01 -18.45 -0.38
C THR A 151 2.88 -17.21 -0.17
N ASP A 152 3.50 -16.67 -1.22
CA ASP A 152 4.47 -15.59 -1.07
C ASP A 152 3.83 -14.20 -1.09
N LEU A 153 2.89 -13.94 -2.01
CA LEU A 153 2.25 -12.62 -2.07
C LEU A 153 1.23 -12.50 -0.95
N TYR A 154 0.21 -13.34 -0.90
CA TYR A 154 -0.85 -13.24 0.11
C TYR A 154 -0.34 -13.64 1.50
N GLY A 155 0.38 -14.76 1.63
CA GLY A 155 0.82 -15.29 2.91
C GLY A 155 1.99 -14.54 3.53
N ARG A 156 3.13 -14.54 2.83
CA ARG A 156 4.38 -13.97 3.36
C ARG A 156 4.34 -12.45 3.37
N LEU A 157 3.88 -11.83 2.29
CA LEU A 157 3.97 -10.38 2.13
C LEU A 157 2.74 -9.65 2.69
N LEU A 158 1.54 -9.91 2.16
CA LEU A 158 0.35 -9.09 2.40
C LEU A 158 -0.35 -9.38 3.73
N ALA A 159 -0.39 -10.62 4.19
CA ALA A 159 -1.11 -11.01 5.41
C ALA A 159 -0.48 -10.51 6.70
N ASP A 160 0.73 -9.94 6.66
CA ASP A 160 1.36 -9.32 7.83
C ASP A 160 0.72 -7.99 8.20
N CYS A 161 -0.10 -8.00 9.26
CA CYS A 161 -0.86 -6.85 9.74
C CYS A 161 -0.21 -6.12 10.93
N ARG A 162 1.07 -6.36 11.23
CA ARG A 162 1.72 -5.75 12.41
C ARG A 162 1.85 -4.23 12.32
N ILE A 163 1.98 -3.70 11.10
CA ILE A 163 2.11 -2.25 10.84
C ILE A 163 0.92 -1.75 10.01
N LEU A 164 0.61 -2.44 8.91
CA LEU A 164 -0.47 -2.07 7.99
C LEU A 164 -1.50 -3.20 7.96
N ASP A 165 -2.70 -2.95 8.51
CA ASP A 165 -3.78 -3.93 8.55
C ASP A 165 -4.31 -4.30 7.15
N ALA A 166 -5.13 -5.33 7.06
CA ALA A 166 -5.62 -5.86 5.78
C ALA A 166 -6.48 -4.84 5.01
N LYS A 167 -7.32 -4.07 5.72
CA LYS A 167 -8.15 -3.01 5.14
C LYS A 167 -7.29 -1.91 4.50
N SER A 168 -6.33 -1.39 5.26
CA SER A 168 -5.40 -0.36 4.83
C SER A 168 -4.47 -0.85 3.73
N THR A 169 -4.10 -2.13 3.75
CA THR A 169 -3.35 -2.79 2.68
C THR A 169 -4.14 -2.77 1.36
N GLU A 170 -5.43 -3.09 1.37
CA GLU A 170 -6.28 -2.99 0.16
C GLU A 170 -6.44 -1.54 -0.31
N LEU A 171 -6.57 -0.56 0.60
CA LEU A 171 -6.63 0.85 0.22
C LEU A 171 -5.32 1.35 -0.44
N CYS A 172 -4.16 0.92 0.06
CA CYS A 172 -2.87 1.18 -0.62
C CYS A 172 -2.78 0.43 -1.96
N THR A 173 -3.34 -0.78 -2.03
CA THR A 173 -3.40 -1.57 -3.27
C THR A 173 -4.22 -0.86 -4.36
N ILE A 174 -5.38 -0.27 -4.01
CA ILE A 174 -6.15 0.61 -4.90
C ILE A 174 -5.27 1.78 -5.39
N GLY A 175 -4.53 2.41 -4.47
CA GLY A 175 -3.57 3.47 -4.78
C GLY A 175 -2.51 3.08 -5.81
N ALA A 176 -2.02 1.84 -5.75
CA ALA A 176 -1.01 1.31 -6.68
C ALA A 176 -1.58 0.85 -8.03
N LEU A 177 -2.79 0.27 -8.04
CA LEU A 177 -3.38 -0.35 -9.22
C LEU A 177 -3.87 0.65 -10.26
N LEU A 178 -4.26 1.85 -9.84
CA LEU A 178 -4.74 2.87 -10.77
C LEU A 178 -3.61 3.43 -11.67
N PRO A 179 -2.46 3.90 -11.14
CA PRO A 179 -1.37 4.38 -11.99
C PRO A 179 -0.70 3.28 -12.83
N THR A 180 -0.82 2.01 -12.43
CA THR A 180 -0.31 0.85 -13.19
C THR A 180 -1.26 0.39 -14.31
N ASN A 181 -2.46 0.97 -14.41
CA ASN A 181 -3.44 0.73 -15.47
C ASN A 181 -3.87 -0.75 -15.63
N VAL A 182 -4.26 -1.38 -14.52
CA VAL A 182 -4.73 -2.78 -14.48
C VAL A 182 -6.19 -2.87 -13.99
N PRO A 183 -7.18 -2.45 -14.81
CA PRO A 183 -8.57 -2.20 -14.35
C PRO A 183 -9.29 -3.44 -13.81
N ALA A 184 -9.00 -4.63 -14.33
CA ALA A 184 -9.58 -5.88 -13.80
C ALA A 184 -9.11 -6.18 -12.37
N GLN A 185 -7.84 -5.87 -12.06
CA GLN A 185 -7.30 -6.00 -10.71
C GLN A 185 -7.87 -4.91 -9.81
N LEU A 186 -7.89 -3.65 -10.27
CA LEU A 186 -8.46 -2.53 -9.51
C LEU A 186 -9.90 -2.81 -9.06
N LYS A 187 -10.75 -3.29 -9.97
CA LYS A 187 -12.14 -3.66 -9.65
C LYS A 187 -12.20 -4.73 -8.55
N SER A 188 -11.34 -5.74 -8.63
CA SER A 188 -11.35 -6.86 -7.68
C SER A 188 -10.94 -6.41 -6.28
N HIS A 189 -9.92 -5.55 -6.19
CA HIS A 189 -9.43 -5.00 -4.91
C HIS A 189 -10.34 -3.92 -4.32
N ILE A 190 -11.09 -3.16 -5.12
CA ILE A 190 -12.17 -2.29 -4.60
C ILE A 190 -13.22 -3.12 -3.85
N ILE A 191 -13.64 -4.25 -4.43
CA ILE A 191 -14.60 -5.15 -3.79
C ILE A 191 -13.97 -5.81 -2.55
N GLY A 192 -12.69 -6.20 -2.65
CA GLY A 192 -11.90 -6.75 -1.56
C GLY A 192 -11.80 -5.82 -0.35
N ALA A 193 -11.45 -4.55 -0.58
CA ALA A 193 -11.39 -3.51 0.44
C ALA A 193 -12.72 -3.42 1.22
N GLY A 194 -13.85 -3.39 0.51
CA GLY A 194 -15.17 -3.34 1.14
C GLY A 194 -15.47 -4.56 2.01
N ARG A 195 -15.04 -5.75 1.60
CA ARG A 195 -15.19 -6.99 2.40
C ARG A 195 -14.33 -6.99 3.67
N LEU A 196 -13.19 -6.31 3.63
CA LEU A 196 -12.31 -6.10 4.79
C LEU A 196 -12.75 -4.89 5.65
N GLY A 197 -13.90 -4.30 5.36
CA GLY A 197 -14.50 -3.25 6.17
C GLY A 197 -14.14 -1.82 5.79
N ALA A 198 -13.55 -1.59 4.59
CA ALA A 198 -13.40 -0.23 4.07
C ALA A 198 -14.77 0.37 3.73
N SER A 199 -15.03 1.58 4.19
CA SER A 199 -16.26 2.28 3.83
C SER A 199 -16.23 2.74 2.36
N PRO A 200 -17.40 2.99 1.73
CA PRO A 200 -17.45 3.57 0.39
C PRO A 200 -16.66 4.88 0.29
N GLU A 201 -16.67 5.71 1.34
CA GLU A 201 -15.96 6.97 1.41
C GLU A 201 -14.44 6.77 1.50
N GLU A 202 -13.96 5.78 2.26
CA GLU A 202 -12.53 5.43 2.31
C GLU A 202 -12.02 4.94 0.95
N ILE A 203 -12.81 4.09 0.27
CA ILE A 203 -12.49 3.58 -1.08
C ILE A 203 -12.48 4.73 -2.11
N ALA A 204 -13.49 5.59 -2.08
CA ALA A 204 -13.57 6.76 -2.94
C ALA A 204 -12.39 7.71 -2.71
N ALA A 205 -12.01 7.93 -1.45
CA ALA A 205 -10.87 8.73 -1.07
C ALA A 205 -9.55 8.16 -1.62
N ALA A 206 -9.31 6.85 -1.44
CA ALA A 206 -8.10 6.20 -1.97
C ALA A 206 -8.02 6.28 -3.50
N THR A 207 -9.16 6.07 -4.18
CA THR A 207 -9.27 6.16 -5.65
C THR A 207 -8.98 7.58 -6.12
N ALA A 208 -9.63 8.59 -5.53
CA ALA A 208 -9.44 9.99 -5.89
C ALA A 208 -7.99 10.47 -5.66
N ILE A 209 -7.34 10.03 -4.57
CA ILE A 209 -5.91 10.31 -4.34
C ILE A 209 -5.06 9.76 -5.48
N ALA A 210 -5.31 8.53 -5.93
CA ALA A 210 -4.54 7.90 -7.01
C ALA A 210 -4.75 8.60 -8.37
N GLU A 211 -5.97 9.07 -8.66
CA GLU A 211 -6.29 9.87 -9.85
C GLU A 211 -5.53 11.21 -9.86
N LEU A 212 -5.45 11.88 -8.70
CA LEU A 212 -4.71 13.16 -8.55
C LEU A 212 -3.20 13.02 -8.81
N VAL A 213 -2.64 11.83 -8.59
CA VAL A 213 -1.23 11.55 -8.87
C VAL A 213 -1.03 11.25 -10.36
N SER A 214 -2.00 10.63 -11.01
CA SER A 214 -1.96 10.22 -12.42
C SER A 214 -2.26 11.37 -13.42
N THR A 215 -2.55 12.57 -12.91
CA THR A 215 -2.86 13.79 -13.68
C THR A 215 -1.89 14.94 -13.38
#